data_AF-A0A6P7NBU2-F1
#
_entry.id   AF-A0A6P7NBU2-F1
#
_cell.length_a   1.000
_cell.length_b   1.000
_cell.length_c   1.000
_cell.angle_alpha   90.00
_cell.angle_beta   90.00
_cell.angle_gamma   90.00
#
_symmetry.space_group_name_H-M   'P 1'
#
loop_
_entity.id
_entity.type
_entity.pdbx_description
1 polymer ?
#
loop_
_entity_poly.entity_id
_entity_poly.type
_entity_poly.pdbx_seq_one_letter_code
_entity_poly.pdbx_strand_id
1 'polypeptide(L)'
;MDPSDEELFNPVRRWHTYSAVGSGQQMKTESAFSGRKRSLIEDARRERGSGGGGGGGSPGPSRLGDGFVFEEKPGRVTLNVLFTLSNEKNTAFFKTGKIFETFEAKLLHIESRPGRKLKNSVTDLEFFMRCEVHSSDLEVFINSLKRVAEDVRSVPEDKAPWFPRQIKDLDRCNILITKFHPDMDQDHPGYNDPEYRRRRAFISELAFRYKQGDPLPVVEYTEEEVSTWREVYQKLRGVYPSLACRQFLDGLQQLEKECGYGEERVPQLRDVSAFLTERTGFQLRPVAGLLSARDFLASLAFRVFQCTQYIRHSSAPMHSPEPDCCHELLGHIPMLADKEFAQFSQEIGLASLGASDEDIEKLSTLYWFTVEFGLCKQNGAVKAYGAGLLSSYGELVYALSNKPEYKAFNPEETAVQPYQDQTYQPIYFLSESFEDAKVKLRKYSKSIKRPFAVRYDPFTCSMEVLDQPSKIQNALSHIREDLNTLHSALEKLSSS
;
A
#
# COMPACT_ATOMS: atom_id res chain seq x y z
N MET A 1 37.03 -30.91 20.00
CA MET A 1 36.00 -31.83 19.51
C MET A 1 35.46 -31.21 18.23
N ASP A 2 35.64 -31.95 17.15
CA ASP A 2 35.35 -31.76 15.73
C ASP A 2 35.18 -30.34 15.13
N PRO A 3 36.08 -29.91 14.21
CA PRO A 3 35.88 -28.81 13.29
C PRO A 3 35.51 -29.36 11.89
N SER A 4 34.23 -29.61 11.63
CA SER A 4 33.79 -30.17 10.34
C SER A 4 32.36 -29.76 9.90
N ASP A 5 31.89 -28.57 10.28
CA ASP A 5 30.55 -28.06 9.91
C ASP A 5 30.53 -26.61 9.36
N GLU A 6 31.64 -26.11 8.81
CA GLU A 6 31.71 -24.74 8.26
C GLU A 6 31.51 -24.64 6.73
N GLU A 7 31.17 -25.72 6.02
CA GLU A 7 31.25 -25.77 4.54
C GLU A 7 29.92 -25.95 3.76
N LEU A 8 28.76 -25.57 4.32
CA LEU A 8 27.46 -25.66 3.60
C LEU A 8 26.69 -24.35 3.39
N PHE A 9 27.26 -23.19 3.70
CA PHE A 9 26.59 -21.89 3.47
C PHE A 9 27.43 -20.94 2.60
N ASN A 10 27.59 -21.25 1.32
CA ASN A 10 27.71 -20.24 0.26
C ASN A 10 27.66 -20.86 -1.15
N PRO A 11 26.92 -20.25 -2.08
CA PRO A 11 27.64 -19.71 -3.22
C PRO A 11 27.19 -18.30 -3.59
N VAL A 12 28.07 -17.33 -3.34
CA VAL A 12 28.10 -16.05 -4.06
C VAL A 12 28.56 -16.31 -5.50
N ARG A 13 27.78 -15.85 -6.49
CA ARG A 13 28.33 -15.30 -7.74
C ARG A 13 27.61 -14.00 -8.15
N ARG A 14 28.33 -12.90 -7.87
CA ARG A 14 28.28 -11.52 -8.40
C ARG A 14 27.46 -11.31 -9.68
N TRP A 15 26.70 -10.21 -9.76
CA TRP A 15 26.89 -9.08 -10.71
C TRP A 15 26.27 -7.76 -10.17
N HIS A 16 26.97 -6.69 -10.53
CA HIS A 16 26.94 -5.24 -10.25
C HIS A 16 25.73 -4.48 -9.67
N THR A 17 26.05 -3.63 -8.68
CA THR A 17 25.45 -2.32 -8.42
C THR A 17 25.50 -1.43 -9.66
N TYR A 18 24.37 -0.85 -10.08
CA TYR A 18 24.38 0.36 -10.90
C TYR A 18 23.31 1.35 -10.48
N SER A 19 23.80 2.52 -10.05
CA SER A 19 23.12 3.79 -10.07
C SER A 19 22.62 4.10 -11.49
N ALA A 20 21.43 4.66 -11.60
CA ALA A 20 20.83 5.07 -12.85
C ALA A 20 21.69 6.13 -13.57
N VAL A 21 22.49 5.68 -14.55
CA VAL A 21 23.10 6.51 -15.59
C VAL A 21 22.94 5.76 -16.91
N GLY A 22 22.42 6.47 -17.91
CA GLY A 22 21.98 5.91 -19.17
C GLY A 22 23.06 5.19 -19.99
N SER A 23 22.67 4.07 -20.57
CA SER A 23 23.15 3.52 -21.84
C SER A 23 22.07 2.49 -22.24
N GLY A 24 21.44 2.52 -23.41
CA GLY A 24 22.04 2.69 -24.72
C GLY A 24 22.43 1.33 -25.29
N GLN A 25 21.46 0.42 -25.49
CA GLN A 25 21.66 -0.77 -26.33
C GLN A 25 20.76 -0.69 -27.56
N GLN A 26 21.42 -0.47 -28.69
CA GLN A 26 20.89 -0.53 -30.04
C GLN A 26 20.33 -1.93 -30.33
N MET A 27 19.01 -2.02 -30.53
CA MET A 27 18.47 -3.01 -31.46
C MET A 27 18.58 -2.43 -32.86
N LYS A 28 19.54 -2.93 -33.63
CA LYS A 28 19.57 -2.78 -35.09
C LYS A 28 18.39 -3.57 -35.68
N THR A 29 17.34 -2.85 -36.05
CA THR A 29 16.50 -3.21 -37.20
C THR A 29 16.42 -1.98 -38.09
N GLU A 30 17.42 -1.83 -38.95
CA GLU A 30 17.31 -0.96 -40.11
C GLU A 30 16.34 -1.62 -41.11
N SER A 31 15.13 -1.09 -41.19
CA SER A 31 14.40 -1.06 -42.45
C SER A 31 13.68 0.28 -42.57
N ALA A 32 14.19 1.09 -43.51
CA ALA A 32 13.84 2.45 -43.84
C ALA A 32 12.33 2.78 -43.82
N PHE A 33 11.93 3.74 -42.98
CA PHE A 33 10.81 4.68 -43.22
C PHE A 33 11.05 5.99 -42.42
N SER A 34 12.17 6.67 -42.70
CA SER A 34 12.58 7.93 -42.03
C SER A 34 11.88 9.20 -42.56
N GLY A 35 10.93 9.08 -43.48
CA GLY A 35 10.38 10.25 -44.20
C GLY A 35 9.21 11.00 -43.53
N ARG A 36 8.56 10.46 -42.49
CA ARG A 36 7.26 10.99 -42.00
C ARG A 36 7.24 11.63 -40.60
N LYS A 37 8.23 11.38 -39.73
CA LYS A 37 8.23 11.92 -38.35
C LYS A 37 8.49 13.44 -38.28
N ARG A 38 9.21 14.04 -39.24
CA ARG A 38 9.48 15.49 -39.26
C ARG A 38 8.36 16.35 -39.83
N SER A 39 7.51 15.82 -40.71
CA SER A 39 6.50 16.62 -41.41
C SER A 39 5.42 17.17 -40.48
N LEU A 40 4.90 16.38 -39.53
CA LEU A 40 3.79 16.83 -38.68
C LEU A 40 4.15 17.97 -37.72
N ILE A 41 5.39 18.04 -37.25
CA ILE A 41 5.88 19.10 -36.35
C ILE A 41 6.16 20.39 -37.15
N GLU A 42 6.66 20.28 -38.38
CA GLU A 42 6.89 21.43 -39.26
C GLU A 42 5.59 21.99 -39.86
N ASP A 43 4.62 21.13 -40.19
CA ASP A 43 3.31 21.52 -40.70
C ASP A 43 2.52 22.32 -39.63
N ALA A 44 2.59 21.91 -38.35
CA ALA A 44 1.99 22.63 -37.23
C ALA A 44 2.69 23.96 -36.90
N ARG A 45 4.00 24.09 -37.17
CA ARG A 45 4.76 25.33 -36.98
C ARG A 45 4.51 26.35 -38.10
N ARG A 46 4.20 25.89 -39.32
CA ARG A 46 3.86 26.76 -40.47
C ARG A 46 2.53 27.49 -40.30
N GLU A 47 1.56 26.89 -39.64
CA GLU A 47 0.24 27.51 -39.41
C GLU A 47 0.24 28.62 -38.35
N ARG A 48 1.29 28.72 -37.50
CA ARG A 48 1.42 29.74 -36.43
C ARG A 48 2.24 30.99 -36.81
N GLY A 49 2.65 31.14 -38.06
CA GLY A 49 3.43 32.30 -38.53
C GLY A 49 2.70 33.65 -38.57
N SER A 50 1.51 33.78 -37.99
CA SER A 50 0.74 35.04 -38.01
C SER A 50 -0.03 35.28 -36.71
N GLY A 51 0.58 36.03 -35.79
CA GLY A 51 -0.07 36.56 -34.58
C GLY A 51 0.83 36.54 -33.35
N GLY A 52 1.54 37.63 -33.10
CA GLY A 52 2.40 37.80 -31.92
C GLY A 52 1.69 38.45 -30.71
N GLY A 53 2.39 38.44 -29.57
CA GLY A 53 2.11 39.31 -28.42
C GLY A 53 2.31 38.61 -27.07
N GLY A 54 3.24 39.11 -26.25
CA GLY A 54 3.67 38.47 -24.99
C GLY A 54 2.88 38.86 -23.74
N GLY A 55 3.29 38.32 -22.59
CA GLY A 55 2.78 38.69 -21.27
C GLY A 55 3.29 37.75 -20.18
N GLY A 56 4.22 38.21 -19.35
CA GLY A 56 4.70 37.48 -18.16
C GLY A 56 3.68 37.53 -17.02
N GLY A 57 3.47 36.40 -16.35
CA GLY A 57 2.57 36.25 -15.22
C GLY A 57 3.09 35.24 -14.18
N SER A 58 2.85 35.54 -12.90
CA SER A 58 3.23 34.78 -11.71
C SER A 58 2.72 33.33 -11.69
N PRO A 59 3.32 32.41 -10.90
CA PRO A 59 2.92 31.01 -10.87
C PRO A 59 1.52 30.85 -10.28
N GLY A 60 0.55 30.58 -11.16
CA GLY A 60 -0.82 30.24 -10.85
C GLY A 60 -1.39 29.36 -11.96
N PRO A 61 -2.53 28.68 -11.76
CA PRO A 61 -3.13 27.82 -12.76
C PRO A 61 -3.57 28.63 -13.99
N SER A 62 -2.88 28.41 -15.11
CA SER A 62 -3.19 29.00 -16.41
C SER A 62 -4.34 28.21 -17.07
N ARG A 63 -5.18 28.91 -17.85
CA ARG A 63 -6.34 28.32 -18.53
C ARG A 63 -6.20 28.47 -20.05
N LEU A 64 -6.34 27.36 -20.78
CA LEU A 64 -6.52 27.40 -22.25
C LEU A 64 -8.02 27.50 -22.58
N GLY A 65 -8.36 28.03 -23.77
CA GLY A 65 -9.72 28.38 -24.24
C GLY A 65 -10.79 27.29 -24.24
N ASP A 66 -10.48 26.09 -23.75
CA ASP A 66 -11.36 24.93 -23.60
C ASP A 66 -11.51 24.47 -22.12
N GLY A 67 -11.10 25.31 -21.16
CA GLY A 67 -11.19 25.00 -19.72
C GLY A 67 -10.08 24.08 -19.19
N PHE A 68 -9.02 23.88 -19.97
CA PHE A 68 -7.87 23.06 -19.55
C PHE A 68 -7.02 23.80 -18.51
N VAL A 69 -6.83 23.17 -17.34
CA VAL A 69 -5.99 23.67 -16.24
C VAL A 69 -4.59 23.06 -16.32
N PHE A 70 -3.56 23.89 -16.20
CA PHE A 70 -2.18 23.45 -16.25
C PHE A 70 -1.23 24.31 -15.40
N GLU A 71 -0.11 23.73 -14.98
CA GLU A 71 0.96 24.44 -14.29
C GLU A 71 2.11 24.74 -15.24
N GLU A 72 2.54 26.00 -15.27
CA GLU A 72 3.57 26.48 -16.17
C GLU A 72 4.92 26.59 -15.44
N LYS A 73 5.91 25.83 -15.92
CA LYS A 73 7.34 25.95 -15.55
C LYS A 73 8.10 26.49 -16.77
N PRO A 74 9.32 27.04 -16.61
CA PRO A 74 10.08 27.57 -17.74
C PRO A 74 10.25 26.54 -18.86
N GLY A 75 9.53 26.73 -19.98
CA GLY A 75 9.56 25.87 -21.17
C GLY A 75 8.64 24.64 -21.14
N ARG A 76 8.14 24.18 -19.99
CA ARG A 76 7.31 22.97 -19.87
C ARG A 76 6.05 23.18 -19.04
N VAL A 77 5.01 22.47 -19.41
CA VAL A 77 3.69 22.52 -18.79
C VAL A 77 3.35 21.16 -18.22
N THR A 78 2.94 21.12 -16.95
CA THR A 78 2.42 19.90 -16.30
C THR A 78 0.91 19.83 -16.49
N LEU A 79 0.42 18.68 -16.94
CA LEU A 79 -0.99 18.42 -17.25
C LEU A 79 -1.48 17.20 -16.49
N ASN A 80 -2.67 17.33 -15.89
CA ASN A 80 -3.45 16.20 -15.39
C ASN A 80 -4.61 15.97 -16.35
N VAL A 81 -4.59 14.85 -17.06
CA VAL A 81 -5.56 14.51 -18.09
C VAL A 81 -6.28 13.23 -17.72
N LEU A 82 -7.60 13.26 -17.79
CA LEU A 82 -8.44 12.08 -17.73
C LEU A 82 -9.01 11.81 -19.12
N PHE A 83 -9.00 10.56 -19.55
CA PHE A 83 -9.57 10.15 -20.83
C PHE A 83 -10.01 8.69 -20.79
N THR A 84 -10.94 8.32 -21.67
CA THR A 84 -11.48 6.95 -21.75
C THR A 84 -10.99 6.30 -23.04
N LEU A 85 -10.59 5.02 -22.95
CA LEU A 85 -10.30 4.18 -24.11
C LEU A 85 -11.30 3.04 -24.19
N SER A 86 -12.03 2.95 -25.31
CA SER A 86 -12.88 1.82 -25.64
C SER A 86 -12.02 0.61 -26.01
N ASN A 87 -12.29 -0.56 -25.41
CA ASN A 87 -11.47 -1.76 -25.58
C ASN A 87 -11.70 -2.52 -26.90
N GLU A 88 -12.49 -1.96 -27.83
CA GLU A 88 -12.84 -2.71 -29.04
C GLU A 88 -11.62 -3.07 -29.90
N LYS A 89 -10.51 -2.31 -29.83
CA LYS A 89 -9.19 -2.69 -30.36
C LYS A 89 -8.07 -1.98 -29.58
N ASN A 90 -7.08 -2.72 -29.06
CA ASN A 90 -5.84 -2.21 -28.42
C ASN A 90 -5.10 -1.08 -29.18
N THR A 91 -5.48 -0.84 -30.45
CA THR A 91 -5.00 0.24 -31.31
C THR A 91 -5.12 1.63 -30.69
N ALA A 92 -6.17 1.92 -29.90
CA ALA A 92 -6.35 3.24 -29.28
C ALA A 92 -5.27 3.53 -28.23
N PHE A 93 -4.90 2.53 -27.42
CA PHE A 93 -3.81 2.62 -26.46
C PHE A 93 -2.46 2.85 -27.13
N PHE A 94 -2.13 2.08 -28.18
CA PHE A 94 -0.88 2.28 -28.94
C PHE A 94 -0.83 3.64 -29.65
N LYS A 95 -1.95 4.12 -30.19
CA LYS A 95 -2.05 5.47 -30.79
C LYS A 95 -1.81 6.55 -29.75
N THR A 96 -2.38 6.38 -28.57
CA THR A 96 -2.16 7.24 -27.41
C THR A 96 -0.67 7.28 -27.07
N GLY A 97 -0.01 6.14 -26.86
CA GLY A 97 1.43 6.05 -26.61
C GLY A 97 2.32 6.74 -27.67
N LYS A 98 1.97 6.61 -28.96
CA LYS A 98 2.68 7.31 -30.05
C LYS A 98 2.56 8.84 -29.98
N ILE A 99 1.46 9.37 -29.48
CA ILE A 99 1.31 10.81 -29.25
C ILE A 99 2.31 11.26 -28.19
N PHE A 100 2.42 10.55 -27.05
CA PHE A 100 3.40 10.89 -26.00
C PHE A 100 4.83 10.86 -26.52
N GLU A 101 5.19 9.84 -27.30
CA GLU A 101 6.50 9.74 -27.94
C GLU A 101 6.75 10.92 -28.89
N THR A 102 5.75 11.30 -29.70
CA THR A 102 5.86 12.37 -30.69
C THR A 102 6.06 13.75 -30.05
N PHE A 103 5.41 14.00 -28.92
CA PHE A 103 5.49 15.26 -28.17
C PHE A 103 6.56 15.26 -27.08
N GLU A 104 7.40 14.22 -27.02
CA GLU A 104 8.42 14.03 -25.97
C GLU A 104 7.86 14.25 -24.55
N ALA A 105 6.62 13.80 -24.35
CA ALA A 105 5.90 14.02 -23.11
C ALA A 105 6.48 13.15 -22.00
N LYS A 106 6.91 13.78 -20.90
CA LYS A 106 7.42 13.05 -19.73
C LYS A 106 6.25 12.59 -18.88
N LEU A 107 6.02 11.28 -18.85
CA LEU A 107 5.00 10.67 -18.00
C LEU A 107 5.45 10.71 -16.54
N LEU A 108 4.66 11.35 -15.68
CA LEU A 108 4.92 11.43 -14.24
C LEU A 108 4.08 10.42 -13.45
N HIS A 109 2.84 10.19 -13.87
CA HIS A 109 1.94 9.24 -13.23
C HIS A 109 0.92 8.74 -14.25
N ILE A 110 0.53 7.47 -14.16
CA ILE A 110 -0.56 6.88 -14.93
C ILE A 110 -1.30 5.87 -14.06
N GLU A 111 -2.62 5.97 -14.08
CA GLU A 111 -3.49 4.98 -13.45
C GLU A 111 -4.70 4.71 -14.36
N SER A 112 -5.23 3.50 -14.30
CA SER A 112 -6.44 3.11 -15.00
C SER A 112 -7.50 2.63 -14.01
N ARG A 113 -8.77 2.90 -14.32
CA ARG A 113 -9.94 2.45 -13.55
C ARG A 113 -11.04 1.99 -14.51
N PRO A 114 -11.91 1.05 -14.13
CA PRO A 114 -13.10 0.72 -14.91
C PRO A 114 -13.98 1.96 -15.12
N GLY A 115 -14.43 2.18 -16.36
CA GLY A 115 -15.20 3.36 -16.74
C GLY A 115 -16.53 3.49 -16.00
N ARG A 116 -16.91 4.74 -15.65
CA ARG A 116 -18.12 5.04 -14.85
C ARG A 116 -19.44 4.98 -15.61
N LYS A 117 -19.44 4.80 -16.94
CA LYS A 117 -20.67 4.89 -17.77
C LYS A 117 -21.42 3.56 -17.80
N LEU A 118 -22.66 3.58 -17.31
CA LEU A 118 -23.65 2.48 -17.33
C LEU A 118 -24.19 2.12 -18.73
N LYS A 119 -23.52 2.52 -19.82
CA LYS A 119 -23.98 2.26 -21.20
C LYS A 119 -23.11 1.20 -21.87
N ASN A 120 -23.58 -0.04 -21.80
CA ASN A 120 -23.35 -1.16 -22.74
C ASN A 120 -21.92 -1.64 -23.07
N SER A 121 -20.88 -1.24 -22.34
CA SER A 121 -19.53 -1.84 -22.47
C SER A 121 -18.95 -2.15 -21.11
N VAL A 122 -18.77 -3.44 -20.79
CA VAL A 122 -18.09 -3.94 -19.57
C VAL A 122 -16.56 -3.72 -19.66
N THR A 123 -16.08 -3.06 -20.72
CA THR A 123 -14.67 -3.10 -21.10
C THR A 123 -13.98 -1.74 -21.20
N ASP A 124 -14.67 -0.61 -20.99
CA ASP A 124 -14.05 0.70 -21.13
C ASP A 124 -13.14 1.03 -19.93
N LEU A 125 -11.91 1.45 -20.20
CA LEU A 125 -10.94 1.88 -19.19
C LEU A 125 -10.84 3.41 -19.19
N GLU A 126 -11.07 4.01 -18.03
CA GLU A 126 -10.77 5.42 -17.75
C GLU A 126 -9.31 5.50 -17.28
N PHE A 127 -8.52 6.38 -17.91
CA PHE A 127 -7.14 6.63 -17.58
C PHE A 127 -7.00 8.01 -16.97
N PHE A 128 -6.37 8.10 -15.80
CA PHE A 128 -5.84 9.35 -15.24
C PHE A 128 -4.34 9.39 -15.45
N MET A 129 -3.86 10.54 -15.89
CA MET A 129 -2.48 10.68 -16.29
C MET A 129 -1.93 12.06 -15.94
N ARG A 130 -0.75 12.08 -15.34
CA ARG A 130 0.06 13.29 -15.13
C ARG A 130 1.26 13.26 -16.06
N CYS A 131 1.42 14.28 -16.89
CA CYS A 131 2.54 14.37 -17.82
C CYS A 131 3.07 15.81 -17.97
N GLU A 132 4.35 15.96 -18.30
CA GLU A 132 4.94 17.23 -18.71
C GLU A 132 5.11 17.29 -20.23
N VAL A 133 4.66 18.38 -20.86
CA VAL A 133 4.77 18.63 -22.30
C VAL A 133 5.42 20.00 -22.53
N HIS A 134 6.08 20.22 -23.66
CA HIS A 134 6.61 21.55 -23.98
C HIS A 134 5.46 22.58 -24.12
N SER A 135 5.63 23.76 -23.53
CA SER A 135 4.61 24.82 -23.49
C SER A 135 4.06 25.19 -24.87
N SER A 136 4.91 25.23 -25.90
CA SER A 136 4.51 25.53 -27.28
C SER A 136 3.55 24.49 -27.88
N ASP A 137 3.61 23.25 -27.41
CA ASP A 137 2.99 22.09 -28.06
C ASP A 137 1.72 21.64 -27.34
N LEU A 138 1.40 22.24 -26.19
CA LEU A 138 0.28 21.92 -25.31
C LEU A 138 -1.05 21.74 -26.05
N GLU A 139 -1.43 22.74 -26.85
CA GLU A 139 -2.71 22.76 -27.57
C GLU A 139 -2.77 21.63 -28.62
N VAL A 140 -1.67 21.43 -29.35
CA VAL A 140 -1.58 20.40 -30.39
C VAL A 140 -1.58 19.00 -29.77
N PHE A 141 -0.93 18.84 -28.62
CA PHE A 141 -0.92 17.61 -27.84
C PHE A 141 -2.34 17.24 -27.36
N ILE A 142 -3.08 18.16 -26.73
CA ILE A 142 -4.46 17.91 -26.28
C ILE A 142 -5.37 17.56 -27.46
N ASN A 143 -5.26 18.31 -28.55
CA ASN A 143 -6.06 18.06 -29.75
C ASN A 143 -5.72 16.72 -30.42
N SER A 144 -4.46 16.30 -30.37
CA SER A 144 -4.05 14.98 -30.84
C SER A 144 -4.63 13.87 -29.97
N LEU A 145 -4.64 14.06 -28.64
CA LEU A 145 -5.20 13.10 -27.69
C LEU A 145 -6.72 12.96 -27.86
N LYS A 146 -7.45 14.07 -28.03
CA LYS A 146 -8.90 14.10 -28.35
C LYS A 146 -9.28 13.34 -29.63
N ARG A 147 -8.34 13.11 -30.55
CA ARG A 147 -8.59 12.36 -31.80
C ARG A 147 -8.52 10.84 -31.61
N VAL A 148 -7.92 10.36 -30.52
CA VAL A 148 -7.65 8.92 -30.31
C VAL A 148 -8.27 8.37 -29.03
N ALA A 149 -8.73 9.26 -28.14
CA ALA A 149 -9.35 8.92 -26.87
C ALA A 149 -10.67 9.68 -26.69
N GLU A 150 -11.58 9.11 -25.91
CA GLU A 150 -12.88 9.70 -25.58
C GLU A 150 -12.82 10.46 -24.25
N ASP A 151 -13.78 11.35 -24.01
CA ASP A 151 -13.93 12.11 -22.74
C ASP A 151 -12.64 12.79 -22.22
N VAL A 152 -11.75 13.24 -23.13
CA VAL A 152 -10.49 13.89 -22.76
C VAL A 152 -10.76 15.21 -22.04
N ARG A 153 -10.46 15.26 -20.75
CA ARG A 153 -10.66 16.43 -19.89
C ARG A 153 -9.45 16.69 -19.01
N SER A 154 -9.15 17.96 -18.74
CA SER A 154 -8.21 18.29 -17.67
C SER A 154 -8.88 18.11 -16.31
N VAL A 155 -8.16 17.57 -15.35
CA VAL A 155 -8.56 17.59 -13.95
C VAL A 155 -7.73 18.67 -13.26
N PRO A 156 -8.34 19.64 -12.53
CA PRO A 156 -7.58 20.52 -11.67
C PRO A 156 -6.68 19.69 -10.77
N GLU A 157 -5.46 20.15 -10.50
CA GLU A 157 -4.62 19.45 -9.51
C GLU A 157 -5.36 19.41 -8.17
N ASP A 158 -5.70 18.21 -7.73
CA ASP A 158 -6.12 18.02 -6.35
C ASP A 158 -4.96 18.47 -5.47
N LYS A 159 -5.23 19.39 -4.54
CA LYS A 159 -4.20 19.95 -3.64
C LYS A 159 -3.49 18.87 -2.79
N ALA A 160 -4.02 17.66 -2.77
CA ALA A 160 -3.45 16.47 -2.17
C ALA A 160 -3.87 15.22 -2.97
N PRO A 161 -3.08 14.14 -2.95
CA PRO A 161 -3.48 12.85 -3.53
C PRO A 161 -4.83 12.36 -3.01
N TRP A 162 -5.57 11.66 -3.87
CA TRP A 162 -6.84 11.04 -3.50
C TRP A 162 -6.67 10.05 -2.35
N PHE A 163 -7.70 9.93 -1.50
CA PHE A 163 -7.80 8.92 -0.46
C PHE A 163 -9.27 8.56 -0.19
N PRO A 164 -9.56 7.34 0.28
CA PRO A 164 -10.91 6.91 0.64
C PRO A 164 -11.50 7.78 1.76
N ARG A 165 -12.78 8.19 1.64
CA ARG A 165 -13.46 9.00 2.67
C ARG A 165 -14.49 8.21 3.46
N GLN A 166 -15.04 7.16 2.87
CA GLN A 166 -15.92 6.21 3.53
C GLN A 166 -15.29 4.82 3.46
N ILE A 167 -15.57 3.96 4.44
CA ILE A 167 -15.03 2.59 4.45
C ILE A 167 -15.31 1.82 3.15
N LYS A 168 -16.47 2.05 2.50
CA LYS A 168 -16.80 1.43 1.20
C LYS A 168 -15.90 1.87 0.05
N ASP A 169 -15.23 3.04 0.16
CA ASP A 169 -14.31 3.51 -0.87
C ASP A 169 -13.06 2.62 -0.94
N LEU A 170 -12.78 1.80 0.09
CA LEU A 170 -11.73 0.78 0.06
C LEU A 170 -11.96 -0.29 -1.02
N ASP A 171 -13.18 -0.42 -1.57
CA ASP A 171 -13.43 -1.22 -2.78
C ASP A 171 -12.62 -0.76 -4.01
N ARG A 172 -12.05 0.46 -3.96
CA ARG A 172 -11.20 1.05 -5.00
C ARG A 172 -9.71 0.98 -4.65
N CYS A 173 -9.35 0.53 -3.46
CA CYS A 173 -7.97 0.39 -2.97
C CYS A 173 -7.48 -1.04 -3.27
N ASN A 174 -7.29 -1.35 -4.55
CA ASN A 174 -7.01 -2.69 -5.05
C ASN A 174 -5.82 -2.74 -6.03
N ILE A 175 -4.92 -1.75 -5.99
CA ILE A 175 -3.72 -1.74 -6.83
C ILE A 175 -2.76 -2.80 -6.31
N LEU A 176 -2.60 -3.89 -7.06
CA LEU A 176 -1.72 -5.01 -6.70
C LEU A 176 -0.29 -4.83 -7.24
N ILE A 177 0.68 -5.28 -6.45
CA ILE A 177 2.08 -5.45 -6.81
C ILE A 177 2.27 -6.92 -7.20
N THR A 178 2.50 -7.18 -8.48
CA THR A 178 2.52 -8.56 -9.03
C THR A 178 3.90 -9.20 -9.05
N LYS A 179 4.94 -8.54 -8.53
CA LYS A 179 6.35 -8.98 -8.60
C LYS A 179 6.55 -10.41 -8.06
N PHE A 180 5.86 -10.75 -6.97
CA PHE A 180 6.05 -12.02 -6.25
C PHE A 180 5.01 -13.08 -6.61
N HIS A 181 4.11 -12.80 -7.55
CA HIS A 181 3.03 -13.70 -7.91
C HIS A 181 3.61 -14.96 -8.59
N PRO A 182 3.10 -16.18 -8.31
CA PRO A 182 3.64 -17.42 -8.89
C PRO A 182 3.49 -17.54 -10.41
N ASP A 183 2.71 -16.68 -11.06
CA ASP A 183 2.67 -16.59 -12.53
C ASP A 183 3.80 -15.72 -13.12
N MET A 184 4.45 -14.90 -12.30
CA MET A 184 5.42 -13.89 -12.71
C MET A 184 6.83 -14.16 -12.16
N ASP A 185 6.94 -14.85 -11.02
CA ASP A 185 8.20 -15.13 -10.33
C ASP A 185 8.66 -16.58 -10.53
N GLN A 186 9.76 -16.77 -11.25
CA GLN A 186 10.33 -18.10 -11.53
C GLN A 186 10.94 -18.77 -10.30
N ASP A 187 11.31 -17.98 -9.29
CA ASP A 187 11.90 -18.48 -8.05
C ASP A 187 10.80 -18.87 -7.04
N HIS A 188 9.53 -18.55 -7.30
CA HIS A 188 8.43 -18.96 -6.43
C HIS A 188 8.30 -20.50 -6.46
N PRO A 189 8.24 -21.18 -5.28
CA PRO A 189 8.10 -22.64 -5.20
C PRO A 189 6.93 -23.26 -5.98
N GLY A 190 5.86 -22.50 -6.22
CA GLY A 190 4.67 -22.92 -6.94
C GLY A 190 4.65 -22.50 -8.42
N TYR A 191 5.71 -21.89 -8.96
CA TYR A 191 5.76 -21.45 -10.36
C TYR A 191 5.51 -22.60 -11.35
N ASN A 192 6.13 -23.76 -11.08
CA ASN A 192 5.99 -24.96 -11.89
C ASN A 192 4.81 -25.87 -11.46
N ASP A 193 4.01 -25.45 -10.47
CA ASP A 193 2.85 -26.20 -9.99
C ASP A 193 1.54 -25.62 -10.58
N PRO A 194 0.92 -26.29 -11.58
CA PRO A 194 -0.33 -25.82 -12.18
C PRO A 194 -1.56 -25.98 -11.27
N GLU A 195 -1.51 -26.83 -10.24
CA GLU A 195 -2.59 -26.98 -9.26
C GLU A 195 -2.54 -25.85 -8.24
N TYR A 196 -1.36 -25.56 -7.68
CA TYR A 196 -1.16 -24.41 -6.79
C TYR A 196 -1.55 -23.09 -7.47
N ARG A 197 -1.18 -22.87 -8.73
CA ARG A 197 -1.57 -21.66 -9.48
C ARG A 197 -3.07 -21.55 -9.71
N ARG A 198 -3.75 -22.65 -10.03
CA ARG A 198 -5.22 -22.69 -10.11
C ARG A 198 -5.86 -22.40 -8.76
N ARG A 199 -5.30 -22.93 -7.67
CA ARG A 199 -5.75 -22.67 -6.30
C ARG A 199 -5.60 -21.20 -5.91
N ARG A 200 -4.46 -20.57 -6.23
CA ARG A 200 -4.24 -19.13 -6.06
C ARG A 200 -5.24 -18.29 -6.85
N ALA A 201 -5.47 -18.60 -8.13
CA ALA A 201 -6.44 -17.89 -8.95
C ALA A 201 -7.87 -17.97 -8.38
N PHE A 202 -8.28 -19.15 -7.87
CA PHE A 202 -9.57 -19.33 -7.22
C PHE A 202 -9.73 -18.43 -5.99
N ILE A 203 -8.73 -18.40 -5.09
CA ILE A 203 -8.76 -17.58 -3.87
C ILE A 203 -8.73 -16.08 -4.22
N SER A 204 -7.91 -15.67 -5.19
CA SER A 204 -7.85 -14.28 -5.65
C SER A 204 -9.19 -13.80 -6.22
N GLU A 205 -9.91 -14.67 -6.94
CA GLU A 205 -11.25 -14.34 -7.47
C GLU A 205 -12.27 -14.08 -6.34
N LEU A 206 -12.19 -14.81 -5.21
CA LEU A 206 -13.03 -14.53 -4.04
C LEU A 206 -12.76 -13.12 -3.50
N ALA A 207 -11.49 -12.72 -3.40
CA ALA A 207 -11.10 -11.39 -2.96
C ALA A 207 -11.56 -10.28 -3.92
N PHE A 208 -11.46 -10.49 -5.24
CA PHE A 208 -11.91 -9.50 -6.24
C PHE A 208 -13.42 -9.26 -6.22
N ARG A 209 -14.20 -10.31 -5.93
CA ARG A 209 -15.66 -10.24 -5.85
C ARG A 209 -16.16 -9.55 -4.59
N TYR A 210 -15.40 -9.61 -3.49
CA TYR A 210 -15.80 -9.01 -2.23
C TYR A 210 -16.00 -7.49 -2.34
N LYS A 211 -17.12 -7.00 -1.84
CA LYS A 211 -17.41 -5.58 -1.62
C LYS A 211 -17.70 -5.29 -0.17
N GLN A 212 -17.47 -4.04 0.25
CA GLN A 212 -17.75 -3.64 1.62
C GLN A 212 -19.22 -3.85 1.96
N GLY A 213 -19.48 -4.61 3.03
CA GLY A 213 -20.83 -4.97 3.50
C GLY A 213 -21.27 -6.37 3.07
N ASP A 214 -20.57 -7.01 2.14
CA ASP A 214 -20.78 -8.42 1.83
C ASP A 214 -20.26 -9.30 2.97
N PRO A 215 -20.79 -10.53 3.14
CA PRO A 215 -20.17 -11.51 4.01
C PRO A 215 -18.77 -11.87 3.49
N LEU A 216 -17.80 -11.96 4.40
CA LEU A 216 -16.45 -12.41 4.07
C LEU A 216 -16.47 -13.84 3.48
N PRO A 217 -15.78 -14.08 2.36
CA PRO A 217 -15.80 -15.38 1.69
C PRO A 217 -15.11 -16.44 2.55
N VAL A 218 -15.72 -17.63 2.58
CA VAL A 218 -15.18 -18.80 3.26
C VAL A 218 -14.32 -19.58 2.27
N VAL A 219 -13.14 -20.01 2.71
CA VAL A 219 -12.25 -20.87 1.93
C VAL A 219 -12.24 -22.26 2.56
N GLU A 220 -12.69 -23.27 1.82
CA GLU A 220 -12.51 -24.66 2.20
C GLU A 220 -11.07 -25.07 1.89
N TYR A 221 -10.23 -25.13 2.94
CA TYR A 221 -8.83 -25.51 2.82
C TYR A 221 -8.68 -27.01 2.61
N THR A 222 -7.75 -27.42 1.75
CA THR A 222 -7.46 -28.83 1.50
C THR A 222 -6.69 -29.44 2.68
N GLU A 223 -6.62 -30.77 2.75
CA GLU A 223 -5.83 -31.46 3.78
C GLU A 223 -4.33 -31.09 3.72
N GLU A 224 -3.78 -30.87 2.53
CA GLU A 224 -2.40 -30.43 2.34
C GLU A 224 -2.17 -29.01 2.85
N GLU A 225 -3.10 -28.09 2.59
CA GLU A 225 -3.07 -26.72 3.10
C GLU A 225 -3.15 -26.73 4.64
N VAL A 226 -4.07 -27.52 5.22
CA VAL A 226 -4.17 -27.68 6.68
C VAL A 226 -2.90 -28.30 7.26
N SER A 227 -2.28 -29.27 6.59
CA SER A 227 -1.00 -29.86 7.02
C SER A 227 0.14 -28.84 7.02
N THR A 228 0.21 -27.98 6.00
CA THR A 228 1.21 -26.92 5.91
C THR A 228 1.02 -25.90 7.04
N TRP A 229 -0.24 -25.50 7.31
CA TRP A 229 -0.57 -24.65 8.46
C TRP A 229 -0.15 -25.30 9.78
N ARG A 230 -0.48 -26.58 9.98
CA ARG A 230 -0.14 -27.33 11.19
C ARG A 230 1.35 -27.28 11.49
N GLU A 231 2.19 -27.53 10.48
CA GLU A 231 3.64 -27.51 10.63
C GLU A 231 4.16 -26.13 11.08
N VAL A 232 3.69 -25.06 10.42
CA VAL A 232 4.06 -23.68 10.75
C VAL A 232 3.58 -23.31 12.16
N TYR A 233 2.34 -23.64 12.50
CA TYR A 233 1.72 -23.37 13.79
C TYR A 233 2.51 -24.02 14.93
N GLN A 234 2.76 -25.32 14.85
CA GLN A 234 3.50 -26.07 15.87
C GLN A 234 4.90 -25.48 16.11
N LYS A 235 5.61 -25.18 15.03
CA LYS A 235 6.97 -24.65 15.11
C LYS A 235 7.02 -23.30 15.81
N LEU A 236 6.15 -22.38 15.41
CA LEU A 236 6.11 -21.03 15.95
C LEU A 236 5.55 -21.00 17.38
N ARG A 237 4.48 -21.77 17.65
CA ARG A 237 3.84 -21.85 18.96
C ARG A 237 4.81 -22.33 20.04
N GLY A 238 5.74 -23.22 19.68
CA GLY A 238 6.79 -23.71 20.57
C GLY A 238 7.81 -22.66 21.02
N VAL A 239 8.04 -21.59 20.23
CA VAL A 239 9.02 -20.55 20.54
C VAL A 239 8.42 -19.23 21.02
N TYR A 240 7.12 -18.98 20.77
CA TYR A 240 6.48 -17.73 21.20
C TYR A 240 6.62 -17.40 22.69
N PRO A 241 6.48 -18.33 23.66
CA PRO A 241 6.55 -17.98 25.08
C PRO A 241 7.86 -17.30 25.49
N SER A 242 8.97 -17.66 24.85
CA SER A 242 10.29 -17.08 25.14
C SER A 242 10.62 -15.86 24.28
N LEU A 243 10.01 -15.70 23.11
CA LEU A 243 10.44 -14.70 22.10
C LEU A 243 9.42 -13.58 21.84
N ALA A 244 8.13 -13.84 21.91
CA ALA A 244 7.08 -12.87 21.61
C ALA A 244 6.75 -11.95 22.79
N CYS A 245 6.23 -10.76 22.50
CA CYS A 245 5.73 -9.83 23.51
C CYS A 245 4.46 -10.35 24.20
N ARG A 246 4.13 -9.81 25.37
CA ARG A 246 2.97 -10.23 26.17
C ARG A 246 1.65 -10.02 25.41
N GLN A 247 1.51 -8.88 24.75
CA GLN A 247 0.31 -8.51 23.99
C GLN A 247 0.01 -9.52 22.89
N PHE A 248 1.04 -9.97 22.16
CA PHE A 248 0.91 -11.03 21.17
C PHE A 248 0.40 -12.34 21.79
N LEU A 249 1.03 -12.78 22.89
CA LEU A 249 0.69 -14.03 23.56
C LEU A 249 -0.75 -14.01 24.09
N ASP A 250 -1.17 -12.89 24.69
CA ASP A 250 -2.51 -12.72 25.19
C ASP A 250 -3.54 -12.69 24.05
N GLY A 251 -3.21 -12.02 22.93
CA GLY A 251 -4.04 -12.01 21.72
C GLY A 251 -4.20 -13.41 21.13
N LEU A 252 -3.10 -14.15 20.98
CA LEU A 252 -3.09 -15.51 20.44
C LEU A 252 -3.92 -16.46 21.31
N GLN A 253 -3.77 -16.39 22.64
CA GLN A 253 -4.55 -17.22 23.56
C GLN A 253 -6.06 -17.01 23.40
N GLN A 254 -6.49 -15.78 23.12
CA GLN A 254 -7.91 -15.46 22.95
C GLN A 254 -8.42 -15.95 21.58
N LEU A 255 -7.60 -15.83 20.54
CA LEU A 255 -7.89 -16.39 19.22
C LEU A 255 -7.98 -17.94 19.26
N GLU A 256 -7.11 -18.61 20.03
CA GLU A 256 -7.16 -20.06 20.28
C GLU A 256 -8.50 -20.47 20.92
N LYS A 257 -9.01 -19.64 21.83
CA LYS A 257 -10.26 -19.91 22.55
C LYS A 257 -11.53 -19.61 21.73
N GLU A 258 -11.52 -18.55 20.92
CA GLU A 258 -12.75 -17.96 20.36
C GLU A 258 -12.83 -18.05 18.83
N CYS A 259 -11.69 -18.16 18.14
CA CYS A 259 -11.62 -18.07 16.67
C CYS A 259 -11.13 -19.35 15.99
N GLY A 260 -10.99 -20.44 16.75
CA GLY A 260 -10.58 -21.75 16.21
C GLY A 260 -9.12 -21.79 15.76
N TYR A 261 -8.26 -20.93 16.32
CA TYR A 261 -6.82 -21.07 16.14
C TYR A 261 -6.34 -22.37 16.81
N GLY A 262 -5.49 -23.09 16.10
CA GLY A 262 -4.94 -24.36 16.53
C GLY A 262 -4.36 -25.12 15.34
N GLU A 263 -3.96 -26.36 15.59
CA GLU A 263 -3.22 -27.18 14.63
C GLU A 263 -4.11 -27.79 13.53
N GLU A 264 -5.40 -27.99 13.82
CA GLU A 264 -6.28 -28.84 13.01
C GLU A 264 -7.08 -28.10 11.93
N ARG A 265 -7.03 -26.77 11.91
CA ARG A 265 -7.75 -25.97 10.91
C ARG A 265 -7.12 -24.60 10.71
N VAL A 266 -7.19 -24.09 9.48
CA VAL A 266 -6.90 -22.69 9.18
C VAL A 266 -8.11 -21.83 9.60
N PRO A 267 -7.91 -20.79 10.43
CA PRO A 267 -8.98 -19.86 10.81
C PRO A 267 -9.60 -19.14 9.60
N GLN A 268 -10.90 -18.89 9.65
CA GLN A 268 -11.61 -18.16 8.59
C GLN A 268 -11.62 -16.66 8.89
N LEU A 269 -11.38 -15.82 7.87
CA LEU A 269 -11.37 -14.36 8.05
C LEU A 269 -12.67 -13.83 8.65
N ARG A 270 -13.81 -14.47 8.35
CA ARG A 270 -15.12 -14.07 8.89
C ARG A 270 -15.15 -14.05 10.41
N ASP A 271 -14.69 -15.13 11.03
CA ASP A 271 -14.75 -15.31 12.48
C ASP A 271 -13.70 -14.42 13.15
N VAL A 272 -12.49 -14.35 12.56
CA VAL A 272 -11.40 -13.50 13.05
C VAL A 272 -11.73 -12.01 12.95
N SER A 273 -12.37 -11.59 11.85
CA SER A 273 -12.80 -10.19 11.67
C SER A 273 -13.87 -9.79 12.68
N ALA A 274 -14.82 -10.68 12.98
CA ALA A 274 -15.84 -10.43 14.00
C ALA A 274 -15.18 -10.23 15.37
N PHE A 275 -14.25 -11.12 15.74
CA PHE A 275 -13.47 -10.99 16.97
C PHE A 275 -12.69 -9.67 17.02
N LEU A 276 -11.93 -9.30 15.99
CA LEU A 276 -11.20 -8.02 15.99
C LEU A 276 -12.13 -6.80 16.09
N THR A 277 -13.32 -6.88 15.47
CA THR A 277 -14.30 -5.78 15.47
C THR A 277 -14.78 -5.52 16.90
N GLU A 278 -15.09 -6.56 17.66
CA GLU A 278 -15.52 -6.45 19.06
C GLU A 278 -14.40 -5.94 19.98
N ARG A 279 -13.13 -6.21 19.63
CA ARG A 279 -11.98 -5.98 20.51
C ARG A 279 -11.35 -4.61 20.35
N THR A 280 -11.10 -4.22 19.09
CA THR A 280 -10.39 -2.98 18.75
C THR A 280 -11.10 -2.18 17.66
N GLY A 281 -12.19 -2.71 17.10
CA GLY A 281 -12.86 -2.14 15.93
C GLY A 281 -12.11 -2.41 14.62
N PHE A 282 -11.08 -3.24 14.64
CA PHE A 282 -10.42 -3.69 13.41
C PHE A 282 -11.26 -4.72 12.67
N GLN A 283 -11.24 -4.68 11.35
CA GLN A 283 -11.93 -5.61 10.46
C GLN A 283 -10.96 -6.14 9.43
N LEU A 284 -11.20 -7.36 8.96
CA LEU A 284 -10.43 -7.96 7.88
C LEU A 284 -11.12 -7.75 6.54
N ARG A 285 -10.31 -7.59 5.51
CA ARG A 285 -10.76 -7.52 4.12
C ARG A 285 -9.92 -8.46 3.27
N PRO A 286 -10.51 -9.36 2.48
CA PRO A 286 -9.75 -10.30 1.67
C PRO A 286 -9.03 -9.53 0.56
N VAL A 287 -7.76 -9.85 0.35
CA VAL A 287 -6.95 -9.27 -0.71
C VAL A 287 -6.29 -10.37 -1.54
N ALA A 288 -6.21 -10.15 -2.85
CA ALA A 288 -5.67 -11.13 -3.80
C ALA A 288 -4.13 -11.25 -3.75
N GLY A 289 -3.45 -10.32 -3.09
CA GLY A 289 -1.99 -10.27 -2.97
C GLY A 289 -1.53 -8.94 -2.40
N LEU A 290 -0.24 -8.63 -2.59
CA LEU A 290 0.38 -7.43 -2.05
C LEU A 290 -0.20 -6.16 -2.71
N LEU A 291 -0.72 -5.23 -1.91
CA LEU A 291 -1.21 -3.93 -2.40
C LEU A 291 -0.09 -2.90 -2.52
N SER A 292 -0.34 -1.83 -3.27
CA SER A 292 0.47 -0.63 -3.17
C SER A 292 0.47 -0.11 -1.73
N ALA A 293 1.61 0.44 -1.28
CA ALA A 293 1.75 0.97 0.08
C ALA A 293 0.65 2.01 0.41
N ARG A 294 0.29 2.85 -0.57
CA ARG A 294 -0.77 3.86 -0.41
C ARG A 294 -2.13 3.22 -0.11
N ASP A 295 -2.54 2.21 -0.87
CA ASP A 295 -3.84 1.54 -0.70
C ASP A 295 -3.91 0.75 0.61
N PHE A 296 -2.82 0.04 0.93
CA PHE A 296 -2.72 -0.74 2.16
C PHE A 296 -2.77 0.19 3.39
N LEU A 297 -1.90 1.20 3.45
CA LEU A 297 -1.84 2.12 4.58
C LEU A 297 -3.15 2.92 4.72
N ALA A 298 -3.80 3.31 3.61
CA ALA A 298 -5.09 3.97 3.67
C ALA A 298 -6.16 3.09 4.33
N SER A 299 -6.11 1.76 4.14
CA SER A 299 -7.03 0.80 4.78
C SER A 299 -6.89 0.81 6.31
N LEU A 300 -5.66 0.89 6.82
CA LEU A 300 -5.40 0.95 8.27
C LEU A 300 -6.03 2.17 8.94
N ALA A 301 -6.21 3.28 8.22
CA ALA A 301 -6.87 4.47 8.76
C ALA A 301 -8.31 4.18 9.20
N PHE A 302 -8.98 3.26 8.48
CA PHE A 302 -10.34 2.79 8.76
C PHE A 302 -10.39 1.61 9.73
N ARG A 303 -9.25 1.24 10.32
CA ARG A 303 -9.08 -0.03 11.05
C ARG A 303 -9.43 -1.24 10.18
N VAL A 304 -9.10 -1.19 8.90
CA VAL A 304 -9.27 -2.32 7.98
C VAL A 304 -7.91 -2.88 7.65
N PHE A 305 -7.69 -4.15 7.96
CA PHE A 305 -6.48 -4.87 7.59
C PHE A 305 -6.76 -5.74 6.36
N GLN A 306 -5.97 -5.53 5.31
CA GLN A 306 -6.07 -6.28 4.05
C GLN A 306 -5.32 -7.60 4.24
N CYS A 307 -6.03 -8.71 4.15
CA CYS A 307 -5.56 -10.03 4.58
C CYS A 307 -5.67 -11.03 3.43
N THR A 308 -4.58 -11.69 3.08
CA THR A 308 -4.61 -12.78 2.10
C THR A 308 -5.26 -14.03 2.70
N GLN A 309 -5.79 -14.91 1.85
CA GLN A 309 -6.41 -16.18 2.26
C GLN A 309 -5.69 -17.42 1.71
N TYR A 310 -4.76 -17.25 0.76
CA TYR A 310 -3.98 -18.38 0.26
C TYR A 310 -2.90 -18.76 1.27
N ILE A 311 -2.49 -20.02 1.28
CA ILE A 311 -1.37 -20.52 2.06
C ILE A 311 -0.14 -20.70 1.18
N ARG A 312 1.06 -20.57 1.77
CA ARG A 312 2.33 -20.88 1.12
C ARG A 312 2.37 -22.32 0.58
N HIS A 313 3.24 -22.54 -0.40
CA HIS A 313 3.42 -23.84 -1.02
C HIS A 313 4.00 -24.88 -0.03
N SER A 314 3.47 -26.10 -0.05
CA SER A 314 3.79 -27.17 0.91
C SER A 314 5.26 -27.63 0.88
N SER A 315 5.96 -27.42 -0.25
CA SER A 315 7.40 -27.77 -0.36
C SER A 315 8.33 -26.84 0.42
N ALA A 316 7.85 -25.67 0.86
CA ALA A 316 8.64 -24.66 1.57
C ALA A 316 7.87 -24.07 2.76
N PRO A 317 7.43 -24.87 3.76
CA PRO A 317 6.55 -24.41 4.83
C PRO A 317 7.20 -23.32 5.70
N MET A 318 8.53 -23.28 5.78
CA MET A 318 9.28 -22.30 6.59
C MET A 318 9.67 -21.02 5.85
N HIS A 319 9.33 -20.88 4.56
CA HIS A 319 9.70 -19.73 3.75
C HIS A 319 8.54 -19.32 2.82
N SER A 320 8.26 -18.02 2.74
CA SER A 320 7.31 -17.49 1.77
C SER A 320 7.81 -16.16 1.22
N PRO A 321 7.86 -15.98 -0.12
CA PRO A 321 8.17 -14.69 -0.73
C PRO A 321 7.00 -13.70 -0.65
N GLU A 322 5.79 -14.19 -0.40
CA GLU A 322 4.56 -13.39 -0.28
C GLU A 322 3.94 -13.55 1.12
N PRO A 323 3.22 -12.53 1.63
CA PRO A 323 2.46 -12.65 2.87
C PRO A 323 1.26 -13.58 2.64
N ASP A 324 1.39 -14.84 3.04
CA ASP A 324 0.32 -15.85 3.00
C ASP A 324 -0.53 -15.82 4.29
N CYS A 325 -1.61 -16.60 4.36
CA CYS A 325 -2.50 -16.59 5.52
C CYS A 325 -1.79 -16.98 6.83
N CYS A 326 -0.70 -17.77 6.79
CA CYS A 326 0.13 -18.01 7.96
C CYS A 326 0.76 -16.72 8.49
N HIS A 327 1.34 -15.91 7.60
CA HIS A 327 1.90 -14.60 7.96
C HIS A 327 0.84 -13.67 8.54
N GLU A 328 -0.31 -13.56 7.88
CA GLU A 328 -1.38 -12.68 8.34
C GLU A 328 -1.92 -13.12 9.70
N LEU A 329 -2.37 -14.37 9.80
CA LEU A 329 -3.09 -14.89 10.95
C LEU A 329 -2.19 -15.09 12.17
N LEU A 330 -0.92 -15.49 12.00
CA LEU A 330 0.00 -15.75 13.10
C LEU A 330 0.95 -14.58 13.39
N GLY A 331 1.10 -13.64 12.46
CA GLY A 331 1.93 -12.44 12.64
C GLY A 331 1.10 -11.24 13.08
N HIS A 332 0.18 -10.78 12.24
CA HIS A 332 -0.54 -9.52 12.45
C HIS A 332 -1.71 -9.61 13.41
N ILE A 333 -2.59 -10.60 13.22
CA ILE A 333 -3.90 -10.65 13.90
C ILE A 333 -3.79 -10.60 15.43
N PRO A 334 -2.90 -11.37 16.10
CA PRO A 334 -2.82 -11.34 17.56
C PRO A 334 -2.46 -9.96 18.10
N MET A 335 -1.62 -9.21 17.39
CA MET A 335 -1.26 -7.84 17.76
C MET A 335 -2.40 -6.85 17.51
N LEU A 336 -3.19 -7.02 16.45
CA LEU A 336 -4.36 -6.15 16.19
C LEU A 336 -5.51 -6.33 17.20
N ALA A 337 -5.47 -7.39 18.02
CA ALA A 337 -6.38 -7.57 19.15
C ALA A 337 -6.01 -6.73 20.38
N ASP A 338 -4.79 -6.15 20.41
CA ASP A 338 -4.34 -5.20 21.43
C ASP A 338 -4.75 -3.76 21.06
N LYS A 339 -5.26 -3.02 22.05
CA LYS A 339 -5.81 -1.67 21.81
C LYS A 339 -4.74 -0.64 21.50
N GLU A 340 -3.58 -0.72 22.15
CA GLU A 340 -2.50 0.26 21.93
C GLU A 340 -1.87 0.04 20.55
N PHE A 341 -1.64 -1.22 20.19
CA PHE A 341 -1.14 -1.58 18.88
C PHE A 341 -2.13 -1.24 17.76
N ALA A 342 -3.42 -1.54 17.93
CA ALA A 342 -4.45 -1.15 16.95
C ALA A 342 -4.50 0.38 16.74
N GLN A 343 -4.39 1.17 17.81
CA GLN A 343 -4.30 2.63 17.69
C GLN A 343 -3.02 3.07 16.97
N PHE A 344 -1.89 2.44 17.26
CA PHE A 344 -0.62 2.70 16.58
C PHE A 344 -0.72 2.41 15.08
N SER A 345 -1.24 1.25 14.68
CA SER A 345 -1.46 0.89 13.27
C SER A 345 -2.43 1.85 12.58
N GLN A 346 -3.51 2.25 13.25
CA GLN A 346 -4.44 3.25 12.72
C GLN A 346 -3.77 4.61 12.51
N GLU A 347 -2.87 5.03 13.40
CA GLU A 347 -2.15 6.29 13.28
C GLU A 347 -1.24 6.33 12.05
N ILE A 348 -0.56 5.22 11.73
CA ILE A 348 0.19 5.09 10.46
C ILE A 348 -0.78 5.29 9.28
N GLY A 349 -1.95 4.65 9.33
CA GLY A 349 -2.94 4.80 8.27
C GLY A 349 -3.45 6.22 8.12
N LEU A 350 -3.77 6.91 9.22
CA LEU A 350 -4.21 8.31 9.22
C LEU A 350 -3.15 9.27 8.69
N ALA A 351 -1.87 8.98 8.95
CA ALA A 351 -0.76 9.74 8.41
C ALA A 351 -0.63 9.60 6.89
N SER A 352 -1.05 8.46 6.32
CA SER A 352 -0.98 8.18 4.87
C SER A 352 -2.02 8.93 4.04
N LEU A 353 -3.16 9.31 4.63
CA LEU A 353 -4.27 9.95 3.92
C LEU A 353 -3.88 11.34 3.39
N GLY A 354 -3.85 11.44 2.05
CA GLY A 354 -3.46 12.66 1.33
C GLY A 354 -1.96 12.97 1.41
N ALA A 355 -1.12 12.04 1.84
CA ALA A 355 0.33 12.19 1.89
C ALA A 355 0.94 12.08 0.48
N SER A 356 2.08 12.76 0.25
CA SER A 356 2.84 12.66 -1.00
C SER A 356 3.41 11.24 -1.20
N ASP A 357 3.82 10.87 -2.41
CA ASP A 357 4.43 9.55 -2.65
C ASP A 357 5.72 9.35 -1.82
N GLU A 358 6.53 10.40 -1.68
CA GLU A 358 7.74 10.38 -0.83
C GLU A 358 7.40 10.11 0.64
N ASP A 359 6.31 10.72 1.15
CA ASP A 359 5.86 10.48 2.52
C ASP A 359 5.24 9.08 2.68
N ILE A 360 4.59 8.53 1.64
CA ILE A 360 4.10 7.14 1.63
C ILE A 360 5.27 6.16 1.71
N GLU A 361 6.36 6.38 0.98
CA GLU A 361 7.55 5.55 1.07
C GLU A 361 8.14 5.56 2.48
N LYS A 362 8.27 6.75 3.08
CA LYS A 362 8.73 6.90 4.47
C LYS A 362 7.80 6.20 5.48
N LEU A 363 6.49 6.34 5.32
CA LEU A 363 5.50 5.64 6.15
C LEU A 363 5.56 4.12 5.95
N SER A 364 5.82 3.65 4.73
CA SER A 364 6.04 2.23 4.43
C SER A 364 7.29 1.72 5.15
N THR A 365 8.38 2.48 5.18
CA THR A 365 9.59 2.14 5.94
C THR A 365 9.34 2.10 7.45
N LEU A 366 8.55 3.04 7.97
CA LEU A 366 8.13 3.03 9.37
C LEU A 366 7.30 1.79 9.69
N TYR A 367 6.35 1.45 8.81
CA TYR A 367 5.54 0.24 8.93
C TYR A 367 6.42 -1.02 8.92
N TRP A 368 7.41 -1.10 8.01
CA TRP A 368 8.37 -2.20 7.95
C TRP A 368 9.13 -2.39 9.26
N PHE A 369 9.74 -1.32 9.80
CA PHE A 369 10.55 -1.43 11.03
C PHE A 369 9.73 -1.45 12.33
N THR A 370 8.41 -1.42 12.25
CA THR A 370 7.53 -1.52 13.41
C THR A 370 6.56 -2.70 13.25
N VAL A 371 5.51 -2.55 12.46
CA VAL A 371 4.47 -3.57 12.31
C VAL A 371 5.01 -4.87 11.72
N GLU A 372 5.99 -4.84 10.82
CA GLU A 372 6.57 -6.05 10.22
C GLU A 372 7.76 -6.64 11.02
N PHE A 373 8.73 -5.81 11.38
CA PHE A 373 10.00 -6.25 11.99
C PHE A 373 10.33 -5.53 13.31
N GLY A 374 9.31 -5.05 14.01
CA GLY A 374 9.48 -4.32 15.26
C GLY A 374 9.82 -5.21 16.46
N LEU A 375 10.69 -4.68 17.32
CA LEU A 375 11.01 -5.23 18.63
C LEU A 375 10.54 -4.28 19.74
N CYS A 376 10.19 -4.79 20.91
CA CYS A 376 9.84 -3.98 22.08
C CYS A 376 10.63 -4.40 23.32
N LYS A 377 10.82 -3.46 24.26
CA LYS A 377 11.28 -3.79 25.61
C LYS A 377 10.12 -4.23 26.48
N GLN A 378 10.32 -5.30 27.23
CA GLN A 378 9.36 -5.80 28.20
C GLN A 378 10.11 -6.35 29.41
N ASN A 379 9.93 -5.71 30.58
CA ASN A 379 10.58 -6.11 31.83
C ASN A 379 12.11 -6.26 31.69
N GLY A 380 12.75 -5.36 30.95
CA GLY A 380 14.20 -5.38 30.69
C GLY A 380 14.67 -6.36 29.61
N ALA A 381 13.79 -7.21 29.07
CA ALA A 381 14.08 -8.11 27.95
C ALA A 381 13.60 -7.54 26.62
N VAL A 382 14.28 -7.90 25.52
CA VAL A 382 13.83 -7.60 24.15
C VAL A 382 12.87 -8.71 23.70
N LYS A 383 11.74 -8.32 23.10
CA LYS A 383 10.70 -9.21 22.60
C LYS A 383 10.27 -8.80 21.20
N ALA A 384 9.83 -9.76 20.39
CA ALA A 384 9.30 -9.49 19.07
C ALA A 384 7.80 -9.16 19.11
N TYR A 385 7.40 -8.19 18.30
CA TYR A 385 6.00 -7.92 18.00
C TYR A 385 5.72 -7.77 16.49
N GLY A 386 6.76 -7.63 15.67
CA GLY A 386 6.62 -7.54 14.22
C GLY A 386 6.09 -8.83 13.60
N ALA A 387 5.13 -8.71 12.68
CA ALA A 387 4.48 -9.85 12.05
C ALA A 387 5.41 -10.73 11.20
N GLY A 388 6.35 -10.11 10.46
CA GLY A 388 7.41 -10.81 9.73
C GLY A 388 8.28 -11.67 10.65
N LEU A 389 8.56 -11.20 11.88
CA LEU A 389 9.24 -12.01 12.89
C LEU A 389 8.33 -13.13 13.40
N LEU A 390 7.12 -12.79 13.83
CA LEU A 390 6.21 -13.72 14.49
C LEU A 390 5.70 -14.83 13.56
N SER A 391 5.86 -14.69 12.24
CA SER A 391 5.50 -15.70 11.24
C SER A 391 6.68 -16.42 10.61
N SER A 392 7.92 -16.08 11.01
CA SER A 392 9.16 -16.66 10.49
C SER A 392 10.01 -17.21 11.62
N TYR A 393 10.04 -18.54 11.77
CA TYR A 393 10.81 -19.18 12.85
C TYR A 393 12.28 -18.77 12.83
N GLY A 394 12.91 -18.83 11.66
CA GLY A 394 14.34 -18.54 11.53
C GLY A 394 14.67 -17.09 11.84
N GLU A 395 13.85 -16.15 11.34
CA GLU A 395 14.09 -14.73 11.56
C GLU A 395 13.75 -14.31 13.00
N LEU A 396 12.72 -14.90 13.63
CA LEU A 396 12.41 -14.66 15.03
C LEU A 396 13.57 -15.02 15.96
N VAL A 397 14.17 -16.21 15.75
CA VAL A 397 15.32 -16.67 16.53
C VAL A 397 16.54 -15.80 16.24
N TYR A 398 16.79 -15.46 14.97
CA TYR A 398 17.89 -14.59 14.58
C TYR A 398 17.75 -13.18 15.19
N ALA A 399 16.58 -12.57 15.08
CA ALA A 399 16.27 -11.23 15.57
C ALA A 399 16.52 -11.08 17.07
N LEU A 400 16.43 -12.16 17.86
CA LEU A 400 16.63 -12.18 19.31
C LEU A 400 17.93 -12.89 19.74
N SER A 401 18.84 -13.18 18.80
CA SER A 401 20.10 -13.89 19.06
C SER A 401 21.27 -12.99 19.51
N ASN A 402 21.04 -11.68 19.65
CA ASN A 402 22.08 -10.64 19.83
C ASN A 402 23.12 -10.55 18.70
N LYS A 403 22.91 -11.24 17.57
CA LYS A 403 23.69 -11.08 16.34
C LYS A 403 23.37 -9.80 15.56
N PRO A 404 22.08 -9.41 15.37
CA PRO A 404 21.76 -8.20 14.62
C PRO A 404 21.94 -6.94 15.47
N GLU A 405 21.97 -5.78 14.81
CA GLU A 405 22.02 -4.48 15.48
C GLU A 405 20.63 -4.05 15.95
N TYR A 406 20.54 -3.51 17.17
CA TYR A 406 19.32 -2.89 17.69
C TYR A 406 19.50 -1.37 17.78
N LYS A 407 18.56 -0.64 17.18
CA LYS A 407 18.47 0.83 17.28
C LYS A 407 17.21 1.23 18.04
N ALA A 408 17.24 2.34 18.76
CA ALA A 408 16.03 2.87 19.37
C ALA A 408 15.07 3.39 18.29
N PHE A 409 13.78 3.09 18.40
CA PHE A 409 12.78 3.59 17.46
C PHE A 409 12.69 5.12 17.52
N ASN A 410 13.03 5.76 16.41
CA ASN A 410 12.98 7.20 16.17
C ASN A 410 12.46 7.39 14.73
N PRO A 411 11.21 7.86 14.52
CA PRO A 411 10.60 7.86 13.20
C PRO A 411 11.41 8.61 12.12
N GLU A 412 12.08 9.70 12.48
CA GLU A 412 12.83 10.55 11.56
C GLU A 412 14.06 9.82 11.02
N GLU A 413 14.71 9.00 11.84
CA GLU A 413 15.84 8.14 11.43
C GLU A 413 15.35 6.85 10.78
N THR A 414 14.32 6.22 11.36
CA THR A 414 13.76 4.95 10.88
C THR A 414 13.15 5.11 9.49
N ALA A 415 12.42 6.20 9.20
CA ALA A 415 11.72 6.42 7.93
C ALA A 415 12.64 6.44 6.69
N VAL A 416 13.94 6.70 6.88
CA VAL A 416 14.93 6.78 5.81
C VAL A 416 15.96 5.64 5.87
N GLN A 417 15.80 4.69 6.80
CA GLN A 417 16.66 3.52 6.91
C GLN A 417 16.43 2.58 5.72
N PRO A 418 17.46 2.27 4.92
CA PRO A 418 17.33 1.27 3.85
C PRO A 418 17.10 -0.14 4.43
N TYR A 419 16.31 -0.95 3.72
CA TYR A 419 16.06 -2.36 4.04
C TYR A 419 15.92 -3.20 2.76
N GLN A 420 15.84 -4.52 2.93
CA GLN A 420 15.67 -5.49 1.84
C GLN A 420 14.76 -6.64 2.29
N ASP A 421 14.24 -7.40 1.35
CA ASP A 421 13.19 -8.42 1.51
C ASP A 421 13.67 -9.87 1.25
N GLN A 422 14.97 -10.07 0.98
CA GLN A 422 15.53 -11.36 0.55
C GLN A 422 16.20 -12.17 1.68
N THR A 423 16.71 -11.47 2.69
CA THR A 423 17.49 -12.04 3.80
C THR A 423 17.03 -11.46 5.14
N TYR A 424 17.53 -12.01 6.26
CA TYR A 424 17.17 -11.49 7.58
C TYR A 424 17.65 -10.06 7.77
N GLN A 425 16.85 -9.26 8.48
CA GLN A 425 17.18 -7.84 8.67
C GLN A 425 18.46 -7.68 9.51
N PRO A 426 19.47 -6.92 9.05
CA PRO A 426 20.68 -6.69 9.83
C PRO A 426 20.45 -5.72 11.01
N ILE A 427 19.38 -4.91 10.94
CA ILE A 427 19.02 -3.86 11.89
C ILE A 427 17.55 -4.01 12.26
N TYR A 428 17.24 -3.96 13.56
CA TYR A 428 15.88 -3.90 14.08
C TYR A 428 15.71 -2.65 14.94
N PHE A 429 14.48 -2.09 14.96
CA PHE A 429 14.15 -0.96 15.81
C PHE A 429 13.38 -1.40 17.06
N LEU A 430 13.87 -0.93 18.20
CA LEU A 430 13.36 -1.24 19.53
C LEU A 430 12.46 -0.10 20.02
N SER A 431 11.19 -0.43 20.23
CA SER A 431 10.20 0.45 20.85
C SER A 431 10.24 0.28 22.37
N GLU A 432 10.22 1.38 23.13
CA GLU A 432 10.17 1.31 24.60
C GLU A 432 8.80 0.80 25.08
N SER A 433 7.73 1.24 24.41
CA SER A 433 6.36 0.76 24.56
C SER A 433 5.55 1.12 23.31
N PHE A 434 4.36 0.54 23.13
CA PHE A 434 3.46 0.92 22.04
C PHE A 434 2.95 2.36 22.19
N GLU A 435 2.71 2.82 23.42
CA GLU A 435 2.37 4.22 23.68
C GLU A 435 3.50 5.18 23.26
N ASP A 436 4.76 4.89 23.61
CA ASP A 436 5.92 5.69 23.19
C ASP A 436 6.04 5.73 21.66
N ALA A 437 5.92 4.57 20.99
CA ALA A 437 5.96 4.49 19.54
C ALA A 437 4.84 5.30 18.88
N LYS A 438 3.60 5.23 19.41
CA LYS A 438 2.44 6.01 18.96
C LYS A 438 2.65 7.51 19.15
N VAL A 439 3.16 7.95 20.30
CA VAL A 439 3.45 9.37 20.55
C VAL A 439 4.51 9.91 19.60
N LYS A 440 5.60 9.15 19.38
CA LYS A 440 6.64 9.50 18.41
C LYS A 440 6.08 9.59 17.00
N LEU A 441 5.28 8.62 16.57
CA LEU A 441 4.65 8.62 15.25
C LEU A 441 3.69 9.80 15.07
N ARG A 442 2.89 10.15 16.08
CA ARG A 442 2.02 11.35 16.08
C ARG A 442 2.80 12.65 15.96
N LYS A 443 4.00 12.69 16.53
CA LYS A 443 4.89 13.84 16.39
C LYS A 443 5.44 13.91 14.97
N TYR A 444 5.90 12.78 14.44
CA TYR A 444 6.39 12.65 13.06
C TYR A 444 5.32 13.02 12.03
N SER A 445 4.08 12.54 12.20
CA SER A 445 2.99 12.78 11.24
C SER A 445 2.61 14.25 11.08
N LYS A 446 2.92 15.11 12.06
CA LYS A 446 2.77 16.57 11.95
C LYS A 446 3.77 17.20 10.97
N SER A 447 4.86 16.51 10.64
CA SER A 447 5.83 16.97 9.64
C SER A 447 5.37 16.72 8.20
N ILE A 448 4.41 15.80 8.00
CA ILE A 448 3.84 15.48 6.69
C ILE A 448 3.00 16.65 6.20
N LYS A 449 3.37 17.20 5.03
CA LYS A 449 2.70 18.37 4.46
C LYS A 449 1.43 17.95 3.72
N ARG A 450 0.28 18.33 4.26
CA ARG A 450 -1.03 18.22 3.60
C ARG A 450 -1.87 19.47 3.86
N PRO A 451 -2.77 19.86 2.94
CA PRO A 451 -3.55 21.09 3.04
C PRO A 451 -4.72 21.02 4.04
N PHE A 452 -4.88 19.90 4.75
CA PHE A 452 -5.96 19.65 5.71
C PHE A 452 -5.50 18.70 6.81
N ALA A 453 -6.21 18.70 7.94
CA ALA A 453 -6.17 17.61 8.90
C ALA A 453 -7.30 16.61 8.62
N VAL A 454 -7.10 15.35 9.02
CA VAL A 454 -8.13 14.30 8.94
C VAL A 454 -8.46 13.80 10.33
N ARG A 455 -9.73 13.46 10.56
CA ARG A 455 -10.22 12.79 11.76
C ARG A 455 -11.07 11.59 11.34
N TYR A 456 -10.83 10.45 11.98
CA TYR A 456 -11.72 9.30 11.84
C TYR A 456 -12.93 9.45 12.75
N ASP A 457 -14.12 9.30 12.19
CA ASP A 457 -15.37 9.16 12.94
C ASP A 457 -15.73 7.67 13.05
N PRO A 458 -15.66 7.07 14.26
CA PRO A 458 -15.98 5.67 14.46
C PRO A 458 -17.48 5.36 14.32
N PHE A 459 -18.38 6.34 14.47
CA PHE A 459 -19.83 6.11 14.37
C PHE A 459 -20.28 5.89 12.93
N THR A 460 -19.73 6.67 12.00
CA THR A 460 -20.04 6.57 10.57
C THR A 460 -18.99 5.78 9.78
N CYS A 461 -17.92 5.35 10.43
CA CYS A 461 -16.75 4.72 9.81
C CYS A 461 -16.21 5.54 8.62
N SER A 462 -16.07 6.86 8.81
CA SER A 462 -15.70 7.81 7.75
C SER A 462 -14.56 8.75 8.15
N MET A 463 -13.94 9.37 7.14
CA MET A 463 -12.88 10.35 7.31
C MET A 463 -13.44 11.76 7.16
N GLU A 464 -13.42 12.50 8.26
CA GLU A 464 -13.70 13.93 8.29
C GLU A 464 -12.46 14.71 7.87
N VAL A 465 -12.59 15.48 6.79
CA VAL A 465 -11.57 16.46 6.38
C VAL A 465 -11.85 17.77 7.08
N LEU A 466 -10.93 18.18 7.96
CA LEU A 466 -11.02 19.39 8.77
C LEU A 466 -10.42 20.60 8.02
N ASP A 467 -11.11 21.04 6.97
CA ASP A 467 -10.73 22.14 6.07
C ASP A 467 -11.58 23.41 6.25
N GLN A 468 -12.58 23.38 7.14
CA GLN A 468 -13.52 24.46 7.40
C GLN A 468 -13.73 24.68 8.90
N PRO A 469 -13.84 25.93 9.39
CA PRO A 469 -14.07 26.22 10.81
C PRO A 469 -15.31 25.53 11.39
N SER A 470 -16.40 25.41 10.62
CA SER A 470 -17.64 24.76 11.05
C SER A 470 -17.44 23.26 11.38
N LYS A 471 -16.68 22.54 10.55
CA LYS A 471 -16.35 21.12 10.80
C LYS A 471 -15.53 20.95 12.06
N ILE A 472 -14.57 21.86 12.29
CA ILE A 472 -13.74 21.87 13.51
C ILE A 472 -14.61 22.16 14.74
N GLN A 473 -15.54 23.12 14.66
CA GLN A 473 -16.47 23.43 15.75
C GLN A 473 -17.37 22.24 16.10
N ASN A 474 -17.93 21.55 15.10
CA ASN A 474 -18.73 20.35 15.32
C ASN A 474 -17.92 19.26 16.02
N ALA A 475 -16.70 19.00 15.52
CA ALA A 475 -15.76 18.07 16.11
C ALA A 475 -15.42 18.38 17.58
N LEU A 476 -15.24 19.66 17.93
CA LEU A 476 -14.98 20.13 19.29
C LEU A 476 -16.22 20.04 20.20
N SER A 477 -17.43 20.23 19.67
CA SER A 477 -18.66 20.11 20.47
C SER A 477 -18.84 18.68 21.00
N HIS A 478 -18.60 17.66 20.17
CA HIS A 478 -18.67 16.26 20.61
C HIS A 478 -17.65 15.97 21.73
N ILE A 479 -16.41 16.45 21.59
CA ILE A 479 -15.37 16.27 22.63
C ILE A 479 -15.79 16.95 23.95
N ARG A 480 -16.43 18.12 23.87
CA ARG A 480 -16.93 18.82 25.06
C ARG A 480 -18.03 18.03 25.77
N GLU A 481 -18.92 17.35 25.03
CA GLU A 481 -19.95 16.48 25.61
C GLU A 481 -19.35 15.27 26.33
N ASP A 482 -18.31 14.65 25.75
CA ASP A 482 -17.57 13.57 26.40
C ASP A 482 -16.88 14.07 27.68
N LEU A 483 -16.21 15.24 27.64
CA LEU A 483 -15.58 15.85 28.80
C LEU A 483 -16.58 16.19 29.90
N ASN A 484 -17.77 16.69 29.57
CA ASN A 484 -18.83 16.96 30.53
C ASN A 484 -19.32 15.67 31.21
N THR A 485 -19.41 14.58 30.46
CA THR A 485 -19.76 13.26 31.00
C THR A 485 -18.72 12.76 31.99
N LEU A 486 -17.43 12.87 31.64
CA LEU A 486 -16.32 12.50 32.53
C LEU A 486 -16.26 13.37 33.78
N HIS A 487 -16.49 14.68 33.62
CA HIS A 487 -16.57 15.62 34.75
C HIS A 487 -17.71 15.25 35.70
N SER A 488 -18.91 14.98 35.17
CA SER A 488 -20.06 14.55 35.96
C SER A 488 -19.81 13.23 36.70
N ALA A 489 -19.06 12.30 36.08
CA ALA A 489 -18.66 11.05 36.73
C ALA A 489 -17.67 11.30 37.88
N LEU A 490 -16.70 12.20 37.70
CA LEU A 490 -15.75 12.58 38.74
C LEU A 490 -16.46 13.24 39.94
N GLU A 491 -17.42 14.14 39.69
CA GLU A 491 -18.20 14.80 40.74
C GLU A 491 -19.03 13.79 41.57
N LYS A 492 -19.60 12.77 40.94
CA LYS A 492 -20.32 11.70 41.65
C LYS A 492 -19.40 10.88 42.56
N LEU A 493 -18.17 10.62 42.12
CA LEU A 493 -17.18 9.89 42.91
C LEU A 493 -16.58 10.73 44.04
N SER A 494 -16.51 12.06 43.90
CA SER A 494 -16.02 12.96 44.95
C SER A 494 -17.07 13.34 45.99
N SER A 495 -18.36 13.14 45.67
CA SER A 495 -19.50 13.36 46.58
C SER A 495 -19.98 12.08 47.29
N SER A 496 -19.39 10.92 46.97
CA SER A 496 -19.55 9.64 47.67
C SER A 496 -18.39 9.41 48.64
#